data_AF-A0A943IZ52-F1
#
_entry.id   AF-A0A943IZ52-F1
#
_cell.length_a   1.000
_cell.length_b   1.000
_cell.length_c   1.000
_cell.angle_alpha   90.00
_cell.angle_beta   90.00
_cell.angle_gamma   90.00
#
_symmetry.space_group_name_H-M   'P 1'
#
loop_
_entity.id
_entity.type
_entity.pdbx_description
1 polymer ?
#
loop_
_entity_poly.entity_id
_entity_poly.type
_entity_poly.pdbx_seq_one_letter_code
_entity_poly.pdbx_strand_id
1 'polypeptide(L)'
;MKNLIKIREISQVNQKILAKLLNITVHTYRAFEQGKMTPPPEIIRMIAMMYRIDDLVLFDSAYFDQNVINNLIKISKLSQDEKYSYLASGILGEEKPNYHNIKKVKNRIRENI
;
A
#
# COMPACT_ATOMS: atom_id res chain seq x y z
N MET A 1 1.08 2.32 13.44
CA MET A 1 1.56 3.07 12.27
C MET A 1 0.64 4.27 12.07
N LYS A 2 1.13 5.51 12.18
CA LYS A 2 0.27 6.69 12.39
C LYS A 2 -0.63 7.02 11.20
N ASN A 3 -0.13 6.86 9.98
CA ASN A 3 -0.83 7.39 8.79
C ASN A 3 -1.48 6.32 7.91
N LEU A 4 -1.29 5.03 8.17
CA LEU A 4 -1.76 3.96 7.28
C LEU A 4 -3.29 4.00 7.03
N ILE A 5 -4.07 4.13 8.11
CA ILE A 5 -5.53 4.25 8.01
C ILE A 5 -5.95 5.52 7.27
N LYS A 6 -5.29 6.64 7.55
CA LYS A 6 -5.56 7.94 6.91
C LYS A 6 -5.31 7.89 5.40
N ILE A 7 -4.20 7.27 4.98
CA ILE A 7 -3.86 7.06 3.57
C ILE A 7 -4.96 6.26 2.86
N ARG A 8 -5.38 5.14 3.46
CA ARG A 8 -6.45 4.30 2.91
C ARG A 8 -7.76 5.06 2.77
N GLU A 9 -8.13 5.84 3.79
CA GLU A 9 -9.41 6.55 3.83
C GLU A 9 -9.47 7.70 2.83
N ILE A 10 -8.42 8.52 2.74
CA ILE A 10 -8.35 9.60 1.75
C ILE A 10 -8.38 9.03 0.33
N SER A 11 -7.64 7.95 0.08
CA SER A 11 -7.62 7.28 -1.23
C SER A 11 -8.87 6.44 -1.53
N GLN A 12 -9.78 6.29 -0.56
CA GLN A 12 -10.99 5.47 -0.65
C GLN A 12 -10.73 4.06 -1.21
N VAL A 13 -9.68 3.41 -0.72
CA VAL A 13 -9.31 2.04 -1.08
C VAL A 13 -9.83 1.08 -0.02
N ASN A 14 -10.37 -0.06 -0.46
CA ASN A 14 -10.84 -1.10 0.46
C ASN A 14 -9.66 -1.92 1.03
N GLN A 15 -9.70 -2.26 2.32
CA GLN A 15 -8.76 -3.19 2.97
C GLN A 15 -8.60 -4.51 2.17
N LYS A 16 -9.65 -4.99 1.49
CA LYS A 16 -9.62 -6.17 0.63
C LYS A 16 -8.64 -6.05 -0.55
N ILE A 17 -8.62 -4.89 -1.22
CA ILE A 17 -7.70 -4.62 -2.34
C ILE A 17 -6.26 -4.65 -1.82
N LEU A 18 -6.00 -3.95 -0.73
CA LEU A 18 -4.66 -3.85 -0.14
C LEU A 18 -4.16 -5.21 0.33
N ALA A 19 -4.98 -5.96 1.06
CA ALA A 19 -4.64 -7.32 1.50
C ALA A 19 -4.30 -8.25 0.32
N LYS A 20 -5.08 -8.19 -0.78
CA LYS A 20 -4.82 -8.97 -1.99
C LYS A 20 -3.48 -8.59 -2.63
N LEU A 21 -3.20 -7.29 -2.79
CA LEU A 21 -1.96 -6.79 -3.40
C LEU A 21 -0.71 -6.98 -2.53
N LEU A 22 -0.89 -7.21 -1.23
CA LEU A 22 0.17 -7.53 -0.28
C LEU A 22 0.34 -9.03 -0.03
N ASN A 23 -0.55 -9.85 -0.62
CA ASN A 23 -0.61 -11.29 -0.42
C ASN A 23 -0.69 -11.69 1.07
N ILE A 24 -1.64 -11.06 1.78
CA ILE A 24 -1.96 -11.28 3.20
C ILE A 24 -3.47 -11.36 3.39
N THR A 25 -3.91 -11.76 4.58
CA THR A 25 -5.34 -11.73 4.91
C THR A 25 -5.82 -10.30 5.21
N VAL A 26 -7.12 -10.05 5.00
CA VAL A 26 -7.75 -8.77 5.37
C VAL A 26 -7.63 -8.50 6.88
N HIS A 27 -7.71 -9.56 7.70
CA HIS A 27 -7.53 -9.46 9.15
C HIS A 27 -6.12 -8.98 9.51
N THR A 28 -5.09 -9.50 8.84
CA THR A 28 -3.70 -9.07 9.01
C THR A 28 -3.55 -7.60 8.65
N TYR A 29 -4.06 -7.17 7.49
CA TYR A 29 -3.99 -5.76 7.08
C TYR A 29 -4.73 -4.84 8.07
N ARG A 30 -5.91 -5.26 8.55
CA ARG A 30 -6.65 -4.53 9.59
C ARG A 30 -5.87 -4.42 10.90
N ALA A 31 -5.17 -5.47 11.32
CA ALA A 31 -4.34 -5.45 12.53
C ALA A 31 -3.19 -4.44 12.40
N PHE A 32 -2.64 -4.25 11.20
CA PHE A 32 -1.65 -3.21 10.91
C PHE A 32 -2.22 -1.80 11.10
N GLU A 33 -3.39 -1.52 10.53
CA GLU A 33 -4.05 -0.21 10.68
C GLU A 33 -4.39 0.11 12.13
N GLN A 34 -4.80 -0.90 12.90
CA GLN A 34 -5.13 -0.75 14.32
C GLN A 34 -3.89 -0.67 15.23
N GLY A 35 -2.68 -0.83 14.68
CA GLY A 35 -1.45 -0.89 15.46
C GLY A 35 -1.33 -2.12 16.36
N LYS A 36 -2.18 -3.13 16.16
CA LYS A 36 -2.13 -4.41 16.90
C LYS A 36 -1.01 -5.32 16.43
N MET A 37 -0.51 -5.09 15.21
CA MET A 37 0.60 -5.83 14.63
C MET A 37 1.51 -4.88 13.86
N THR A 38 2.81 -5.07 13.99
CA THR A 38 3.81 -4.34 13.22
C THR A 38 3.98 -5.00 11.86
N PRO A 39 3.82 -4.28 10.73
CA PRO A 39 4.06 -4.86 9.41
C PRO A 39 5.55 -5.16 9.20
N PRO A 40 5.90 -6.27 8.54
CA PRO A 40 7.27 -6.53 8.11
C PRO A 40 7.83 -5.43 7.19
N PRO A 41 9.16 -5.21 7.15
CA PRO A 41 9.80 -4.19 6.29
C PRO A 41 9.38 -4.28 4.82
N GLU A 42 9.29 -5.48 4.26
CA GLU A 42 8.89 -5.66 2.87
C GLU A 42 7.43 -5.24 2.62
N ILE A 43 6.54 -5.38 3.62
CA ILE A 43 5.16 -4.92 3.52
C ILE A 43 5.09 -3.39 3.57
N ILE A 44 5.88 -2.77 4.45
CA ILE A 44 6.00 -1.30 4.52
C ILE A 44 6.42 -0.74 3.16
N ARG A 45 7.48 -1.33 2.58
CA ARG A 45 8.00 -0.91 1.29
C ARG A 45 6.99 -1.10 0.17
N MET A 46 6.29 -2.24 0.14
CA MET A 46 5.24 -2.48 -0.85
C MET A 46 4.10 -1.46 -0.73
N ILE A 47 3.64 -1.12 0.49
CA ILE A 47 2.60 -0.09 0.69
C ILE A 47 3.06 1.26 0.15
N ALA A 48 4.30 1.67 0.46
CA ALA A 48 4.89 2.91 -0.04
C ALA A 48 4.92 2.93 -1.58
N MET A 49 5.34 1.83 -2.21
CA MET A 49 5.36 1.66 -3.67
C MET A 49 3.95 1.72 -4.30
N MET A 50 2.95 1.07 -3.71
CA MET A 50 1.55 1.10 -4.18
C MET A 50 1.03 2.53 -4.28
N TYR A 51 1.30 3.32 -3.24
CA TYR A 51 0.85 4.70 -3.16
C TYR A 51 1.80 5.70 -3.82
N ARG A 52 2.99 5.27 -4.27
CA ARG A 52 4.04 6.14 -4.81
C ARG A 52 4.42 7.26 -3.83
N ILE A 53 4.63 6.88 -2.59
CA ILE A 53 5.04 7.78 -1.49
C ILE A 53 6.33 7.25 -0.85
N ASP A 54 7.00 8.10 -0.09
CA ASP A 54 8.10 7.68 0.78
C ASP A 54 7.58 6.84 1.96
N ASP A 55 8.35 5.86 2.43
CA ASP A 55 7.92 4.99 3.53
C ASP A 55 7.85 5.73 4.88
N LEU A 56 8.62 6.81 5.08
CA LEU A 56 8.55 7.68 6.25
C LEU A 56 7.14 8.29 6.44
N VAL A 57 6.41 8.53 5.33
CA VAL A 57 5.02 9.01 5.34
C VAL A 57 4.10 8.06 6.13
N LEU A 58 4.42 6.77 6.21
CA LEU A 58 3.61 5.81 6.96
C LEU A 58 3.74 5.99 8.48
N PHE A 59 4.90 6.47 8.93
CA PHE A 59 5.27 6.53 10.36
C PHE A 59 5.07 7.92 10.96
N ASP A 60 5.35 8.97 10.19
CA ASP A 60 5.41 10.33 10.69
C ASP A 60 4.60 11.29 9.82
N SER A 61 3.70 12.03 10.47
CA SER A 61 2.85 13.02 9.83
C SER A 61 3.62 14.26 9.37
N ALA A 62 4.86 14.47 9.82
CA ALA A 62 5.73 15.52 9.30
C ALA A 62 6.02 15.36 7.79
N TYR A 63 6.00 14.13 7.28
CA TYR A 63 6.18 13.81 5.85
C TYR A 63 4.86 13.78 5.07
N PHE A 64 3.72 14.01 5.73
CA PHE A 64 2.39 13.96 5.11
C PHE A 64 2.04 15.31 4.48
N ASP A 65 2.74 15.65 3.41
CA ASP A 65 2.64 16.94 2.74
C ASP A 65 1.46 17.05 1.74
N GLN A 66 1.34 18.20 1.09
CA GLN A 66 0.28 18.44 0.11
C GLN A 66 0.41 17.58 -1.15
N ASN A 67 1.62 17.16 -1.52
CA ASN A 67 1.84 16.30 -2.68
C ASN A 67 1.29 14.90 -2.42
N VAL A 68 1.56 14.36 -1.22
CA VAL A 68 0.96 13.11 -0.73
C VAL A 68 -0.56 13.23 -0.77
N ILE A 69 -1.15 14.28 -0.19
CA ILE A 69 -2.60 14.48 -0.16
C ILE A 69 -3.20 14.53 -1.57
N ASN A 70 -2.61 15.32 -2.46
CA ASN A 70 -3.09 15.48 -3.84
C ASN A 70 -3.07 14.14 -4.61
N ASN A 71 -2.02 13.34 -4.42
CA ASN A 71 -1.92 12.01 -5.01
C ASN A 71 -3.00 11.06 -4.45
N LEU A 72 -3.26 11.06 -3.13
CA LEU A 72 -4.33 10.25 -2.54
C LEU A 72 -5.72 10.68 -3.03
N ILE A 73 -5.97 11.98 -3.17
CA ILE A 73 -7.22 12.51 -3.75
C ILE A 73 -7.35 12.13 -5.23
N LYS A 74 -6.25 12.05 -5.99
CA LYS A 74 -6.28 11.55 -7.37
C LYS A 74 -6.72 10.09 -7.41
N ILE A 75 -6.19 9.25 -6.51
CA ILE A 75 -6.58 7.84 -6.40
C ILE A 75 -8.06 7.71 -6.00
N SER A 76 -8.55 8.58 -5.10
CA SER A 76 -9.92 8.48 -4.60
C SER A 76 -10.99 8.65 -5.68
N LYS A 77 -10.70 9.45 -6.70
CA LYS A 77 -11.56 9.72 -7.86
C LYS A 77 -11.64 8.58 -8.88
N LEU A 78 -10.76 7.59 -8.78
CA LEU A 78 -10.77 6.42 -9.66
C LEU A 78 -11.87 5.42 -9.27
N SER A 79 -12.36 4.66 -10.25
CA SER A 79 -13.20 3.48 -10.00
C SER A 79 -12.43 2.42 -9.20
N GLN A 80 -13.13 1.42 -8.64
CA GLN A 80 -12.45 0.37 -7.84
C GLN A 80 -11.45 -0.46 -8.68
N ASP A 81 -11.76 -0.72 -9.95
CA ASP A 81 -10.87 -1.47 -10.85
C ASP A 81 -9.64 -0.65 -11.27
N GLU A 82 -9.83 0.66 -11.49
CA GLU A 82 -8.72 1.59 -11.74
C GLU A 82 -7.84 1.77 -10.50
N LYS A 83 -8.43 1.86 -9.30
CA LYS A 83 -7.68 1.85 -8.03
C LYS A 83 -6.83 0.60 -7.90
N TYR A 84 -7.41 -0.57 -8.14
CA TYR A 84 -6.68 -1.83 -8.10
C TYR A 84 -5.51 -1.83 -9.10
N SER A 85 -5.74 -1.42 -10.33
CA SER A 85 -4.73 -1.36 -11.39
C SER A 85 -3.62 -0.35 -11.08
N TYR A 86 -3.99 0.83 -10.58
CA TYR A 86 -3.04 1.88 -10.19
C TYR A 86 -2.12 1.43 -9.07
N LEU A 87 -2.66 0.81 -8.02
CA LEU A 87 -1.88 0.32 -6.88
C LEU A 87 -1.02 -0.88 -7.27
N ALA A 88 -1.55 -1.80 -8.09
CA ALA A 88 -0.82 -2.95 -8.60
C ALA A 88 0.41 -2.53 -9.42
N SER A 89 0.24 -1.57 -10.34
CA SER A 89 1.34 -1.06 -11.17
C SER A 89 2.43 -0.38 -10.36
N GLY A 90 2.12 0.17 -9.18
CA GLY A 90 3.12 0.71 -8.26
C GLY A 90 4.11 -0.34 -7.76
N ILE A 91 3.68 -1.60 -7.62
CA ILE A 91 4.54 -2.70 -7.18
C ILE A 91 5.12 -3.49 -8.36
N LEU A 92 4.29 -3.72 -9.39
CA LEU A 92 4.55 -4.70 -10.45
C LEU A 92 4.99 -4.08 -11.78
N GLY A 93 4.93 -2.75 -11.91
CA GLY A 93 5.12 -2.08 -13.20
C GLY A 93 4.07 -2.55 -14.20
N GLU A 94 4.54 -3.17 -15.29
CA GLU A 94 3.70 -3.68 -16.38
C GLU A 94 3.22 -5.13 -16.14
N GLU A 95 3.75 -5.83 -15.13
CA GLU A 95 3.35 -7.21 -14.86
C GLU A 95 1.90 -7.30 -14.33
N LYS A 96 1.18 -8.34 -14.77
CA LYS A 96 -0.19 -8.59 -14.28
C LYS A 96 -0.17 -8.96 -12.79
N PRO A 97 -1.10 -8.42 -11.99
CA PRO A 97 -1.23 -8.78 -10.58
C PRO A 97 -1.83 -10.17 -10.39
N ASN A 98 -0.97 -11.11 -10.01
CA ASN A 98 -1.35 -12.44 -9.56
C ASN A 98 -0.52 -12.84 -8.33
N TYR A 99 -0.92 -13.91 -7.65
CA TYR A 99 -0.27 -14.39 -6.44
C TYR A 99 1.24 -14.60 -6.61
N HIS A 100 1.66 -15.21 -7.73
CA HIS A 100 3.06 -15.54 -7.98
C HIS A 100 3.91 -14.28 -8.17
N ASN A 101 3.46 -13.34 -9.00
CA ASN A 101 4.19 -12.10 -9.27
C ASN A 101 4.29 -11.23 -8.01
N ILE A 102 3.21 -11.11 -7.23
CA ILE A 102 3.22 -10.38 -5.96
C ILE A 102 4.18 -11.03 -4.97
N LYS A 103 4.16 -12.37 -4.85
CA LYS A 103 5.08 -13.13 -3.99
C LYS A 103 6.54 -12.94 -4.42
N LYS A 104 6.82 -12.94 -5.73
CA LYS A 104 8.15 -12.70 -6.28
C LYS A 104 8.67 -11.32 -5.89
N VAL A 105 7.87 -10.27 -6.05
CA VAL A 105 8.28 -8.91 -5.64
C VAL A 105 8.51 -8.83 -4.12
N LYS A 106 7.61 -9.41 -3.32
CA LYS A 106 7.75 -9.44 -1.87
C LYS A 106 9.05 -10.11 -1.41
N ASN A 107 9.39 -11.27 -1.99
CA ASN A 107 10.63 -11.97 -1.69
C ASN A 107 11.85 -11.16 -2.12
N ARG A 108 11.84 -10.58 -3.32
CA ARG A 108 12.92 -9.72 -3.80
C ARG A 108 13.15 -8.54 -2.86
N ILE A 109 12.10 -7.86 -2.40
CA ILE A 109 12.25 -6.76 -1.45
C ILE A 109 12.86 -7.28 -0.15
N ARG A 110 12.37 -8.40 0.39
CA ARG A 110 12.89 -8.99 1.63
C ARG A 110 14.38 -9.35 1.54
N GLU A 111 14.86 -9.79 0.38
CA GLU A 111 16.26 -10.15 0.15
C GLU A 111 17.20 -8.93 0.00
N ASN A 112 16.66 -7.72 -0.18
CA ASN A 112 17.42 -6.49 -0.43
C ASN A 112 17.25 -5.44 0.70
N ILE A 113 16.75 -5.85 1.87
CA ILE A 113 16.63 -5.01 3.08
C ILE A 113 17.64 -5.48 4.12
#